data_AF-A0A151RM84-F1
#
_entry.id   AF-A0A151RM84-F1
#
_cell.length_a   1.000
_cell.length_b   1.000
_cell.length_c   1.000
_cell.angle_alpha   90.00
_cell.angle_beta   90.00
_cell.angle_gamma   90.00
#
_symmetry.space_group_name_H-M   'P 1'
#
loop_
_entity.id
_entity.type
_entity.pdbx_description
1 polymer ?
#
loop_
_entity_poly.entity_id
_entity_poly.type
_entity_poly.pdbx_seq_one_letter_code
_entity_poly.pdbx_strand_id
1 'polypeptide(L)'
;MATLQQHDCILDRTLCFSSQSILWMDKVEDIWRDLKSRYSQGDLLRIFDLQHEASSMKQGNLSVTEFFTKLCVIWDEIENFRLDLVCTCVAKCSCSVLGIIS
;
A
#
# COMPACT_ATOMS: atom_id res chain seq x y z
N MET A 1 -29.88 17.65 -20.45
CA MET A 1 -30.01 16.19 -20.61
C MET A 1 -28.66 15.55 -20.27
N ALA A 2 -28.27 15.62 -18.99
CA ALA A 2 -26.89 15.37 -18.54
C ALA A 2 -26.87 14.38 -17.36
N THR A 3 -27.51 13.22 -17.54
CA THR A 3 -27.74 12.23 -16.48
C THR A 3 -27.43 10.80 -16.92
N LEU A 4 -26.64 10.59 -17.99
CA LEU A 4 -26.43 9.26 -18.57
C LEU A 4 -24.96 8.81 -18.68
N GLN A 5 -24.03 9.39 -17.92
CA GLN A 5 -22.62 8.96 -17.93
C GLN A 5 -22.09 8.45 -16.59
N GLN A 6 -22.91 8.48 -15.53
CA GLN A 6 -22.50 7.98 -14.21
C GLN A 6 -22.61 6.46 -14.05
N HIS A 7 -23.29 5.75 -14.96
CA HIS A 7 -23.71 4.36 -14.74
C HIS A 7 -22.81 3.29 -15.38
N ASP A 8 -21.84 3.64 -16.23
CA ASP A 8 -21.13 2.65 -17.04
C ASP A 8 -19.78 2.15 -16.47
N CYS A 9 -19.25 2.76 -15.39
CA CYS A 9 -17.97 2.33 -14.82
C CYS A 9 -18.05 1.16 -13.83
N ILE A 10 -19.25 0.66 -13.48
CA ILE A 10 -19.41 -0.39 -12.47
C ILE A 10 -19.22 -1.80 -13.07
N LEU A 11 -19.34 -1.97 -14.38
CA LEU A 11 -19.57 -3.30 -14.96
C LEU A 11 -18.44 -3.95 -15.75
N ASP A 12 -17.26 -3.35 -15.94
CA ASP A 12 -16.18 -4.07 -16.61
C ASP A 12 -14.85 -4.05 -15.85
N ARG A 13 -14.62 -5.16 -15.15
CA ARG A 13 -13.41 -5.46 -14.38
C ARG A 13 -12.18 -5.69 -15.28
N THR A 14 -12.35 -5.70 -16.61
CA THR A 14 -11.32 -6.09 -17.59
C THR A 14 -10.66 -4.90 -18.30
N LEU A 15 -11.30 -3.72 -18.35
CA LEU A 15 -10.77 -2.54 -19.05
C LEU A 15 -9.70 -1.75 -18.26
N CYS A 16 -9.42 -2.11 -17.01
CA CYS A 16 -8.55 -1.34 -16.11
C CYS A 16 -7.05 -1.71 -16.20
N PHE A 17 -6.64 -2.47 -17.23
CA PHE A 17 -5.25 -2.89 -17.41
C PHE A 17 -4.43 -1.94 -18.29
N SER A 18 -5.06 -1.15 -19.15
CA SER A 18 -4.32 -0.22 -20.02
C SER A 18 -4.12 1.13 -19.33
N SER A 19 -2.90 1.64 -19.43
CA SER A 19 -2.45 2.96 -18.94
C SER A 19 -3.24 4.17 -19.48
N GLN A 20 -4.34 3.94 -20.20
CA GLN A 20 -5.20 4.96 -20.79
C GLN A 20 -6.08 5.67 -19.75
N SER A 21 -6.39 5.07 -18.58
CA SER A 21 -7.18 5.76 -17.53
C SER A 21 -6.44 6.95 -16.91
N ILE A 22 -5.11 6.90 -16.88
CA ILE A 22 -4.24 7.98 -16.36
C ILE A 22 -4.30 9.22 -17.28
N LEU A 23 -4.48 9.01 -18.58
CA LEU A 23 -4.51 10.08 -19.59
C LEU A 23 -5.74 10.99 -19.45
N TRP A 24 -6.79 10.55 -18.76
CA TRP A 24 -8.04 11.27 -18.56
C TRP A 24 -8.15 11.92 -17.17
N MET A 25 -7.10 11.85 -16.36
CA MET A 25 -7.07 12.46 -15.02
C MET A 25 -6.26 13.76 -15.05
N ASP A 26 -6.93 14.89 -14.81
CA ASP A 26 -6.30 16.23 -14.85
C ASP A 26 -5.40 16.51 -13.63
N LYS A 27 -5.50 15.70 -12.57
CA LYS A 27 -4.76 15.92 -11.33
C LYS A 27 -3.84 14.75 -10.99
N VAL A 28 -2.58 15.07 -10.76
CA VAL A 28 -1.54 14.15 -10.28
C VAL A 28 -1.95 13.45 -8.97
N GLU A 29 -2.70 14.13 -8.11
CA GLU A 29 -3.18 13.56 -6.84
C GLU A 29 -4.14 12.37 -7.04
N ASP A 30 -4.99 12.43 -8.06
CA ASP A 30 -5.98 11.39 -8.34
C ASP A 30 -5.36 10.23 -9.09
N ILE A 31 -4.38 10.49 -9.96
CA ILE A 31 -3.52 9.46 -10.57
C ILE A 31 -2.80 8.67 -9.48
N TRP A 32 -2.17 9.36 -8.52
CA TRP A 32 -1.47 8.70 -7.41
C TRP A 32 -2.43 7.87 -6.53
N ARG A 33 -3.64 8.39 -6.28
CA ARG A 33 -4.65 7.69 -5.48
C ARG A 33 -5.17 6.42 -6.16
N ASP A 34 -5.41 6.48 -7.47
CA ASP A 34 -5.85 5.35 -8.27
C ASP A 34 -4.75 4.28 -8.37
N LEU A 35 -3.50 4.68 -8.64
CA LEU A 35 -2.34 3.78 -8.59
C LEU A 35 -2.24 3.12 -7.22
N LYS A 36 -2.26 3.92 -6.14
CA LYS A 36 -2.19 3.40 -4.77
C LYS A 36 -3.32 2.41 -4.48
N SER A 37 -4.55 2.70 -4.90
CA SER A 37 -5.70 1.81 -4.73
C SER A 37 -5.50 0.46 -5.46
N ARG A 38 -5.06 0.50 -6.73
CA ARG A 38 -4.85 -0.71 -7.53
C ARG A 38 -3.70 -1.57 -7.00
N TYR A 39 -2.57 -0.95 -6.70
CA TYR A 39 -1.40 -1.67 -6.17
C TYR A 39 -1.65 -2.17 -4.74
N SER A 40 -2.38 -1.42 -3.90
CA SER A 40 -2.76 -1.89 -2.56
C SER A 40 -3.60 -3.17 -2.56
N GLN A 41 -4.40 -3.42 -3.60
CA GLN A 41 -5.13 -4.68 -3.74
C GLN A 41 -4.19 -5.86 -4.07
N GLY A 42 -3.18 -5.63 -4.89
CA GLY A 42 -2.13 -6.62 -5.17
C GLY A 42 -1.31 -6.94 -3.93
N ASP A 43 -1.00 -5.92 -3.13
CA ASP A 43 -0.29 -6.06 -1.86
C ASP A 43 -1.08 -6.92 -0.86
N LEU A 44 -2.41 -6.73 -0.76
CA LEU A 44 -3.26 -7.53 0.14
C LEU A 44 -3.27 -9.02 -0.19
N LEU A 45 -3.35 -9.39 -1.47
CA LEU A 45 -3.28 -10.80 -1.89
C LEU A 45 -1.93 -11.42 -1.55
N ARG A 46 -0.83 -10.69 -1.80
CA ARG A 46 0.52 -11.17 -1.48
C ARG A 46 0.72 -11.35 0.02
N ILE A 47 0.23 -10.42 0.85
CA ILE A 47 0.25 -10.55 2.32
C ILE A 47 -0.50 -11.80 2.76
N PHE A 48 -1.69 -12.06 2.20
CA PHE A 48 -2.47 -13.25 2.54
C PHE A 48 -1.71 -14.53 2.20
N ASP A 49 -1.10 -14.60 1.03
CA ASP A 49 -0.29 -15.75 0.61
C ASP A 49 0.88 -16.00 1.57
N LEU A 50 1.60 -14.94 1.97
CA LEU A 50 2.71 -15.02 2.93
C LEU A 50 2.24 -15.47 4.32
N GLN A 51 1.11 -14.96 4.80
CA GLN A 51 0.51 -15.41 6.06
C GLN A 51 0.09 -16.88 6.00
N HIS A 52 -0.46 -17.32 4.87
CA HIS A 52 -0.80 -18.71 4.65
C HIS A 52 0.45 -19.60 4.62
N GLU A 53 1.52 -19.17 3.95
CA GLU A 53 2.80 -19.87 3.94
C GLU A 53 3.37 -20.02 5.37
N ALA A 54 3.41 -18.93 6.15
CA ALA A 54 3.88 -18.95 7.53
C ALA A 54 3.05 -19.88 8.43
N SER A 55 1.72 -19.91 8.26
CA SER A 55 0.82 -20.75 9.07
C SER A 55 0.83 -22.23 8.67
N SER A 56 1.11 -22.53 7.39
CA SER A 56 1.20 -23.90 6.88
C SER A 56 2.58 -24.52 7.08
N MET A 57 3.61 -23.70 7.32
CA MET A 57 4.96 -24.14 7.62
C MET A 57 5.02 -25.04 8.86
N LYS A 58 5.68 -26.19 8.69
CA LYS A 58 6.02 -27.13 9.77
C LYS A 58 7.52 -27.37 9.73
N GLN A 59 8.15 -27.58 10.88
CA GLN A 59 9.59 -27.85 10.96
C GLN A 59 9.99 -29.06 10.10
N GLY A 60 9.22 -30.15 10.16
CA GLY A 60 9.48 -31.35 9.37
C GLY A 60 10.89 -31.89 9.59
N ASN A 61 11.67 -31.99 8.52
CA ASN A 61 13.06 -32.46 8.55
C ASN A 61 14.09 -31.31 8.60
N LEU A 62 13.64 -30.05 8.69
CA LEU A 62 14.53 -28.89 8.78
C LEU A 62 15.15 -28.80 10.17
N SER A 63 16.40 -28.33 10.23
CA SER A 63 16.97 -27.92 11.51
C SER A 63 16.18 -26.75 12.10
N VAL A 64 16.25 -26.58 13.42
CA VAL A 64 15.57 -25.47 14.12
C VAL A 64 16.01 -24.12 13.53
N THR A 65 17.30 -23.96 13.26
CA THR A 65 17.85 -22.75 12.66
C THR A 65 17.26 -22.50 11.28
N GLU A 66 17.24 -23.49 10.39
CA GLU A 66 16.68 -23.32 9.03
C GLU A 66 15.19 -23.00 9.04
N PHE A 67 14.43 -23.65 9.94
CA PHE A 67 13.01 -23.37 10.09
C PHE A 67 12.76 -21.91 10.52
N PHE A 68 13.47 -21.45 11.56
CA PHE A 68 13.31 -20.08 12.05
C PHE A 68 13.83 -19.05 11.05
N THR A 69 14.94 -19.30 10.35
CA THR A 69 15.43 -18.41 9.30
C THR A 69 14.39 -18.22 8.20
N LYS A 70 13.75 -19.30 7.73
CA LYS A 70 12.68 -19.20 6.73
C LYS A 70 11.48 -18.42 7.25
N LEU A 71 11.08 -18.66 8.50
CA LEU A 71 9.99 -17.93 9.11
C LEU A 71 10.29 -16.43 9.20
N CYS A 72 11.51 -16.05 9.63
CA CYS A 72 11.95 -14.65 9.68
C CYS A 72 11.90 -13.97 8.31
N VAL A 73 12.32 -14.65 7.24
CA VAL A 73 12.24 -14.10 5.87
C VAL A 73 10.80 -13.77 5.49
N ILE A 74 9.83 -14.64 5.80
CA ILE A 74 8.42 -14.38 5.52
C ILE A 74 7.91 -13.17 6.33
N TRP A 75 8.30 -13.07 7.61
CA TRP A 75 7.94 -11.91 8.45
C TRP A 75 8.51 -10.60 7.92
N ASP A 76 9.78 -10.58 7.50
CA ASP A 76 10.41 -9.40 6.90
C ASP A 76 9.71 -9.00 5.60
N GLU A 77 9.29 -9.97 4.78
CA GLU A 77 8.53 -9.70 3.56
C GLU A 77 7.16 -9.07 3.86
N ILE A 78 6.45 -9.57 4.88
CA ILE A 78 5.17 -8.99 5.33
C ILE A 78 5.38 -7.56 5.85
N GLU A 79 6.46 -7.30 6.59
CA GLU A 79 6.78 -5.99 7.16
C GLU A 79 7.00 -4.94 6.05
N ASN A 80 7.56 -5.33 4.90
CA ASN A 80 7.73 -4.44 3.74
C ASN A 80 6.41 -3.90 3.17
N PHE A 81 5.28 -4.58 3.42
CA PHE A 81 3.96 -4.11 2.99
C PHE A 81 3.28 -3.19 4.01
N ARG A 82 3.87 -3.01 5.20
CA ARG A 82 3.35 -2.01 6.14
C ARG A 82 3.62 -0.64 5.54
N LEU A 83 2.54 0.02 5.15
CA LEU A 83 2.59 1.42 4.77
C LEU A 83 3.25 2.20 5.91
N ASP A 84 4.29 2.96 5.57
CA ASP A 84 4.88 3.93 6.49
C ASP A 84 3.75 4.70 7.16
N LEU A 85 3.74 4.67 8.49
CA LEU A 85 2.86 5.51 9.29
C LEU A 85 3.15 6.94 8.86
N VAL A 86 2.32 7.47 7.96
CA VAL A 86 2.38 8.86 7.55
C VAL A 86 2.16 9.64 8.83
N CYS A 87 3.24 10.19 9.39
CA CYS A 87 3.12 11.03 10.56
C CYS A 87 2.31 12.24 10.13
N THR A 88 1.04 12.29 10.54
CA THR A 88 0.17 13.46 10.40
C THR A 88 0.58 14.56 11.38
N CYS A 89 1.86 14.62 11.74
CA CYS A 89 2.39 15.69 12.56
C CYS A 89 2.50 16.95 11.70
N VAL A 90 1.41 17.72 11.66
CA VAL A 90 1.45 19.16 11.31
C VAL A 90 2.09 19.90 12.47
N ALA A 91 3.34 19.58 12.80
CA ALA A 91 4.10 20.36 13.75
C ALA A 91 4.55 21.64 13.03
N LYS A 92 3.67 22.65 12.98
CA LYS A 92 4.12 24.03 12.86
C LYS A 92 4.82 24.35 14.18
N CYS A 93 6.12 24.07 14.27
CA CYS A 93 6.95 24.58 15.34
C CYS A 93 7.01 26.11 15.20
N SER A 94 6.12 26.83 15.87
CA SER A 94 6.25 28.26 16.07
C SER A 94 7.22 28.48 17.23
N CYS A 95 8.52 28.44 16.95
CA CYS A 95 9.49 29.06 17.84
C CYS A 95 9.43 30.57 17.62
N SER A 96 8.67 31.27 18.46
CA SER A 96 8.91 32.68 18.71
C SER A 96 10.22 32.79 19.49
N VAL A 97 11.33 32.91 18.78
CA VAL A 97 12.56 33.48 19.34
C VAL A 97 12.20 34.90 19.77
N LEU A 98 11.84 35.05 21.04
CA LEU A 98 11.78 36.36 21.68
C LEU A 98 13.19 36.93 21.61
N GLY A 99 13.35 37.92 20.73
CA GLY A 99 14.56 38.72 20.65
C GLY A 99 14.80 39.40 22.00
N ILE A 100 15.70 38.82 22.79
CA ILE A 100 16.38 39.54 23.86
C ILE A 100 17.75 39.91 23.31
N ILE A 101 17.77 40.90 22.43
CA ILE A 101 18.90 41.81 22.27
C ILE A 101 18.33 43.21 22.06
N SER A 102 18.24 43.94 23.17
CA SER A 102 18.42 45.39 23.24
C SER A 102 18.84 45.74 24.66
#